data_AF-A0A1H6JQN5-F1
#
_entry.id   AF-A0A1H6JQN5-F1
#
_cell.length_a   1.000
_cell.length_b   1.000
_cell.length_c   1.000
_cell.angle_alpha   90.00
_cell.angle_beta   90.00
_cell.angle_gamma   90.00
#
_symmetry.space_group_name_H-M   'P 1'
#
loop_
_entity.id
_entity.type
_entity.pdbx_description
1 polymer ?
#
loop_
_entity_poly.entity_id
_entity_poly.type
_entity_poly.pdbx_seq_one_letter_code
_entity_poly.pdbx_strand_id
1 'polypeptide(L)'
;MASRAPNAVARMLGLLGDEWTLLVMQQSLLGATRFGEFKARLPISNSVLSARLRSLTEEGLLERREYQTRPSRLEYVTTTRGRSLWPVLVSIWEWERRWVPEHVEPLPHMHHLECGHDFAPAATCRACGAVAEVEHVVAQWGPSGSWSRSIPAAATRRRAETAAAGLFPQTMSVVGNRWGFALVVAGMVGLRRFTDFQSQLGAPPGSVADRLTILTANGVFDGTGNRYELTEKGRALFAVVITSLQWAQRWYRAPEGPAVVVTHTACGRRFDPVLICDQCRRPLRGTAISVVENSATSD
;
A
#
# COMPACT_ATOMS: atom_id res chain seq x y z
N MET A 1 -30.42 -3.16 10.12
CA MET A 1 -29.94 -3.41 8.76
C MET A 1 -28.72 -4.32 8.86
N ALA A 2 -28.81 -5.58 8.38
CA ALA A 2 -27.70 -6.53 8.47
C ALA A 2 -26.43 -5.92 7.84
N SER A 3 -25.33 -5.85 8.59
CA SER A 3 -24.07 -5.33 8.06
C SER A 3 -23.59 -6.29 6.96
N ARG A 4 -23.68 -5.86 5.70
CA ARG A 4 -23.10 -6.61 4.58
C ARG A 4 -21.61 -6.84 4.83
N ALA A 5 -21.11 -8.01 4.45
CA ALA A 5 -19.72 -8.39 4.63
C ALA A 5 -18.74 -7.32 4.07
N PRO A 6 -17.56 -7.16 4.69
CA PRO A 6 -16.54 -6.20 4.25
C PRO A 6 -16.16 -6.47 2.79
N ASN A 7 -16.01 -5.39 2.00
CA ASN A 7 -15.63 -5.51 0.60
C ASN A 7 -14.10 -5.60 0.43
N ALA A 8 -13.65 -5.64 -0.82
CA ALA A 8 -12.23 -5.73 -1.17
C ALA A 8 -11.36 -4.64 -0.51
N VAL A 9 -11.86 -3.40 -0.43
CA VAL A 9 -11.13 -2.27 0.15
C VAL A 9 -10.94 -2.48 1.65
N ALA A 10 -11.98 -2.89 2.37
CA ALA A 10 -11.86 -3.17 3.81
C ALA A 10 -10.90 -4.34 4.10
N ARG A 11 -10.98 -5.42 3.32
CA ARG A 11 -10.04 -6.56 3.46
C ARG A 11 -8.59 -6.14 3.24
N MET A 12 -8.35 -5.33 2.21
CA MET A 12 -7.04 -4.77 1.91
C MET A 12 -6.53 -3.84 3.01
N LEU A 13 -7.35 -2.93 3.55
CA LEU A 13 -6.93 -2.05 4.63
C LEU A 13 -6.58 -2.79 5.92
N GLY A 14 -7.35 -3.84 6.25
CA GLY A 14 -7.03 -4.69 7.39
C GLY A 14 -5.68 -5.40 7.26
N LEU A 15 -5.30 -5.77 6.03
CA LEU A 15 -4.06 -6.47 5.74
C LEU A 15 -2.86 -5.51 5.58
N LEU A 16 -2.96 -4.54 4.67
CA LEU A 16 -1.86 -3.63 4.31
C LEU A 16 -1.66 -2.50 5.32
N GLY A 17 -2.65 -2.26 6.20
CA GLY A 17 -2.52 -1.30 7.30
C GLY A 17 -1.69 -1.79 8.48
N ASP A 18 -1.08 -2.97 8.37
CA ASP A 18 -0.14 -3.51 9.34
C ASP A 18 1.28 -3.53 8.77
N GLU A 19 2.18 -2.77 9.40
CA GLU A 19 3.55 -2.59 8.92
C GLU A 19 4.31 -3.91 8.80
N TRP A 20 4.18 -4.78 9.79
CA TRP A 20 4.87 -6.07 9.79
C TRP A 20 4.41 -6.97 8.63
N THR A 21 3.15 -6.85 8.19
CA THR A 21 2.66 -7.54 6.99
C THR A 21 3.42 -7.07 5.75
N LEU A 22 3.59 -5.76 5.57
CA LEU A 22 4.36 -5.20 4.44
C LEU A 22 5.83 -5.63 4.49
N LEU A 23 6.46 -5.55 5.67
CA LEU A 23 7.86 -5.92 5.86
C LEU A 23 8.12 -7.41 5.64
N VAL A 24 7.30 -8.29 6.21
CA VAL A 24 7.45 -9.74 6.02
C VAL A 24 7.22 -10.09 4.54
N MET A 25 6.23 -9.49 3.88
CA MET A 25 6.00 -9.70 2.45
C MET A 25 7.17 -9.20 1.60
N GLN A 26 7.72 -8.02 1.90
CA GLN A 26 8.93 -7.51 1.23
C GLN A 26 10.08 -8.50 1.35
N GLN A 27 10.38 -8.98 2.56
CA GLN A 27 11.47 -9.93 2.76
C GLN A 27 11.23 -11.26 2.03
N SER A 28 9.97 -11.72 1.97
CA SER A 28 9.62 -12.91 1.23
C SER A 28 9.84 -12.76 -0.28
N LEU A 29 9.52 -11.59 -0.85
CA LEU A 29 9.80 -11.27 -2.26
C LEU A 29 11.29 -11.13 -2.54
N LEU A 30 12.08 -10.72 -1.55
CA LEU A 30 13.55 -10.72 -1.56
C LEU A 30 14.14 -12.12 -1.23
N GLY A 31 13.33 -13.17 -1.30
CA GLY A 31 13.79 -14.57 -1.22
C GLY A 31 13.90 -15.14 0.19
N ALA A 32 13.49 -14.42 1.25
CA ALA A 32 13.39 -15.02 2.58
C ALA A 32 12.28 -16.09 2.58
N THR A 33 12.64 -17.31 2.98
CA THR A 33 11.72 -18.45 3.05
C THR A 33 11.74 -19.10 4.43
N ARG A 34 12.83 -18.96 5.18
CA ARG A 34 12.99 -19.61 6.49
C ARG A 34 12.75 -18.62 7.63
N PHE A 35 12.20 -19.09 8.75
CA PHE A 35 11.95 -18.25 9.94
C PHE A 35 13.21 -17.50 10.37
N GLY A 36 14.37 -18.18 10.39
CA GLY A 36 15.65 -17.57 10.76
C GLY A 36 16.09 -16.45 9.82
N GLU A 37 15.76 -16.52 8.52
CA GLU A 37 16.08 -15.46 7.55
C GLU A 37 15.22 -14.22 7.80
N PHE A 38 13.90 -14.39 7.99
CA PHE A 38 13.03 -13.27 8.36
C PHE A 38 13.49 -12.63 9.67
N LYS A 39 13.87 -13.45 10.66
CA LYS A 39 14.31 -12.98 11.96
C LYS A 39 15.65 -12.25 11.91
N ALA A 40 16.55 -12.64 11.01
CA ALA A 40 17.83 -11.97 10.79
C ALA A 40 17.66 -10.63 10.04
N ARG A 41 16.67 -10.51 9.17
CA ARG A 41 16.44 -9.32 8.33
C ARG A 41 15.50 -8.28 8.94
N LEU A 42 14.75 -8.62 9.99
CA LEU A 42 13.73 -7.75 10.58
C LEU A 42 13.94 -7.57 12.10
N PRO A 43 13.79 -6.34 12.63
CA PRO A 43 13.81 -6.07 14.08
C PRO A 43 12.50 -6.48 14.76
N ILE A 44 12.00 -7.70 14.49
CA ILE A 44 10.70 -8.23 14.92
C ILE A 44 10.87 -9.29 16.01
N SER A 45 10.01 -9.34 17.01
CA SER A 45 10.07 -10.42 18.03
C SER A 45 9.61 -11.76 17.46
N ASN A 46 10.05 -12.88 18.06
CA ASN A 46 9.68 -14.23 17.59
C ASN A 46 8.16 -14.46 17.62
N SER A 47 7.47 -13.94 18.65
CA SER A 47 6.03 -14.09 18.79
C SER A 47 5.26 -13.31 17.73
N VAL A 48 5.68 -12.08 17.43
CA VAL A 48 5.05 -11.24 16.39
C VAL A 48 5.33 -11.84 15.00
N LEU A 49 6.57 -12.26 14.73
CA LEU A 49 6.91 -12.92 13.46
C LEU A 49 6.09 -14.20 13.24
N SER A 50 5.98 -15.05 14.27
CA SER A 50 5.19 -16.29 14.20
C SER A 50 3.71 -16.01 13.93
N ALA A 51 3.14 -14.98 14.57
CA ALA A 51 1.75 -14.58 14.34
C ALA A 51 1.55 -14.04 12.92
N ARG A 52 2.50 -13.26 12.40
CA ARG A 52 2.44 -12.70 11.04
C ARG A 52 2.58 -13.76 9.96
N LEU A 53 3.57 -14.65 10.06
CA LEU A 53 3.73 -15.75 9.12
C LEU A 53 2.49 -16.67 9.08
N ARG A 54 1.87 -16.92 10.25
CA ARG A 54 0.61 -17.65 10.33
C ARG A 54 -0.51 -16.93 9.59
N SER A 55 -0.75 -15.66 9.92
CA SER A 55 -1.81 -14.85 9.29
C SER A 55 -1.63 -14.71 7.77
N LEU A 56 -0.39 -14.52 7.31
CA LEU A 56 -0.06 -14.47 5.89
C LEU A 56 -0.28 -15.82 5.19
N THR A 57 -0.10 -16.93 5.89
CA THR A 57 -0.41 -18.27 5.38
C THR A 57 -1.92 -18.50 5.31
N GLU A 58 -2.67 -18.10 6.34
CA GLU A 58 -4.14 -18.17 6.38
C GLU A 58 -4.78 -17.30 5.29
N GLU A 59 -4.21 -16.13 4.99
CA GLU A 59 -4.64 -15.28 3.87
C GLU A 59 -4.13 -15.76 2.50
N GLY A 60 -3.35 -16.85 2.45
CA GLY A 60 -2.84 -17.44 1.22
C GLY A 60 -1.80 -16.59 0.48
N LEU A 61 -1.11 -15.69 1.19
CA LEU A 61 0.01 -14.89 0.68
C LEU A 61 1.32 -15.67 0.73
N LEU A 62 1.44 -16.50 1.76
CA LEU A 62 2.50 -17.48 1.94
C LEU A 62 1.90 -18.88 1.97
N GLU A 63 2.70 -19.88 1.64
CA GLU A 63 2.38 -21.29 1.80
C GLU A 63 3.44 -21.92 2.70
N ARG A 64 2.99 -22.69 3.69
CA ARG A 64 3.90 -23.41 4.60
C ARG A 64 4.24 -24.77 4.01
N ARG A 65 5.48 -24.96 3.59
CA ARG A 65 5.98 -26.21 2.98
C ARG A 65 6.99 -26.88 3.89
N GLU A 66 6.92 -28.20 4.00
CA GLU A 66 7.99 -28.99 4.62
C GLU A 66 9.05 -29.30 3.57
N TYR A 67 10.31 -28.93 3.83
CA TYR A 67 11.42 -29.20 2.91
C TYR A 67 12.36 -30.30 3.41
N GLN A 68 12.21 -30.71 4.67
CA GLN A 68 12.97 -31.78 5.29
C GLN A 68 12.08 -32.44 6.34
N THR A 69 12.01 -33.78 6.36
CA THR A 69 11.13 -34.53 7.26
C THR A 69 11.84 -35.04 8.52
N ARG A 70 13.17 -35.06 8.56
CA ARG A 70 13.98 -35.51 9.71
C ARG A 70 15.27 -34.69 9.90
N PRO A 71 15.34 -33.80 10.91
CA PRO A 71 14.20 -33.23 11.65
C PRO A 71 13.24 -32.48 10.72
N SER A 72 11.97 -32.36 11.11
CA SER A 72 10.98 -31.58 10.35
C SER A 72 11.43 -30.12 10.24
N ARG A 73 11.55 -29.63 9.01
CA ARG A 73 11.88 -28.22 8.73
C ARG A 73 10.88 -27.63 7.76
N LEU A 74 10.35 -26.48 8.17
CA LEU A 74 9.34 -25.74 7.44
C LEU A 74 9.96 -24.50 6.80
N GLU A 75 9.43 -24.15 5.65
CA GLU A 75 9.66 -22.89 4.96
C GLU A 75 8.31 -22.25 4.59
N TYR A 76 8.35 -20.95 4.33
CA TYR A 76 7.23 -20.11 3.95
C TYR A 76 7.50 -19.60 2.53
N VAL A 77 6.83 -20.21 1.56
CA VAL A 77 7.03 -19.89 0.14
C VAL A 77 6.00 -18.86 -0.29
N THR A 78 6.42 -17.81 -1.00
CA THR A 78 5.50 -16.80 -1.52
C THR A 78 4.58 -17.38 -2.59
N THR A 79 3.27 -17.24 -2.41
CA THR A 79 2.28 -17.69 -3.40
C THR A 79 2.17 -16.71 -4.57
N THR A 80 1.44 -17.08 -5.63
CA THR A 80 1.08 -16.15 -6.71
C THR A 80 0.36 -14.90 -6.20
N ARG A 81 -0.46 -15.06 -5.16
CA ARG A 81 -1.15 -13.94 -4.50
C ARG A 81 -0.17 -13.02 -3.79
N GLY A 82 0.73 -13.60 -2.98
CA GLY A 82 1.78 -12.85 -2.30
C GLY A 82 2.71 -12.12 -3.28
N ARG A 83 3.13 -12.80 -4.36
CA ARG A 83 3.96 -12.21 -5.44
C ARG A 83 3.30 -11.00 -6.08
N SER A 84 1.98 -11.03 -6.28
CA SER A 84 1.26 -9.91 -6.89
C SER A 84 1.16 -8.65 -6.03
N LEU A 85 1.64 -8.64 -4.77
CA LEU A 85 1.76 -7.43 -3.94
C LEU A 85 2.95 -6.54 -4.32
N TRP A 86 3.89 -7.01 -5.14
CA TRP A 86 5.08 -6.24 -5.49
C TRP A 86 4.80 -4.82 -6.02
N PRO A 87 3.75 -4.54 -6.83
CA PRO A 87 3.50 -3.18 -7.32
C PRO A 87 3.14 -2.22 -6.18
N VAL A 88 2.46 -2.73 -5.16
CA VAL A 88 2.10 -1.95 -3.97
C VAL A 88 3.37 -1.57 -3.21
N LEU A 89 4.25 -2.54 -2.95
CA LEU A 89 5.49 -2.31 -2.21
C LEU A 89 6.44 -1.37 -2.95
N VAL A 90 6.57 -1.51 -4.27
CA VAL A 90 7.40 -0.61 -5.10
C VAL A 90 6.83 0.82 -5.13
N SER A 91 5.50 0.96 -5.16
CA SER A 91 4.85 2.29 -5.08
C SER A 91 5.04 2.94 -3.71
N ILE A 92 4.96 2.15 -2.62
CA ILE A 92 5.22 2.62 -1.26
C ILE A 92 6.68 3.05 -1.12
N TRP A 93 7.61 2.22 -1.62
CA TRP A 93 9.04 2.49 -1.56
C TRP A 93 9.40 3.82 -2.25
N GLU A 94 8.94 4.03 -3.48
CA GLU A 94 9.20 5.29 -4.19
C GLU A 94 8.59 6.50 -3.48
N TRP A 95 7.34 6.37 -2.99
CA TRP A 95 6.69 7.46 -2.29
C TRP A 95 7.43 7.84 -1.00
N GLU A 96 7.79 6.85 -0.18
CA GLU A 96 8.59 7.05 1.04
C GLU A 96 9.93 7.68 0.71
N ARG A 97 10.67 7.11 -0.25
CA ARG A 97 11.98 7.61 -0.66
C ARG A 97 11.92 9.08 -1.10
N ARG A 98 10.91 9.45 -1.88
CA ARG A 98 10.83 10.78 -2.49
C ARG A 98 10.29 11.85 -1.55
N TRP A 99 9.37 11.50 -0.66
CA TRP A 99 8.57 12.48 0.08
C TRP A 99 8.76 12.47 1.60
N VAL A 100 9.53 11.53 2.12
CA VAL A 100 9.71 11.32 3.57
C VAL A 100 11.18 11.52 3.90
N PRO A 101 11.58 12.71 4.37
CA PRO A 101 12.97 13.00 4.70
C PRO A 101 13.40 12.36 6.02
N GLU A 102 12.48 11.92 6.88
CA GLU A 102 12.77 11.47 8.25
C GLU A 102 13.26 10.02 8.38
N HIS A 103 13.70 9.39 7.28
CA HIS A 103 14.37 8.09 7.40
C HIS A 103 15.73 8.25 8.06
N VAL A 104 16.08 7.37 9.01
CA VAL A 104 17.40 7.34 9.67
C VAL A 104 18.51 7.20 8.63
N GLU A 105 18.25 6.43 7.57
CA GLU A 105 19.06 6.34 6.37
C GLU A 105 18.14 6.57 5.16
N PRO A 106 18.51 7.42 4.18
CA PRO A 106 17.69 7.65 3.00
C PRO A 106 17.36 6.33 2.31
N LEU A 107 16.08 6.11 1.95
CA LEU A 107 15.74 4.88 1.24
C LEU A 107 16.48 4.83 -0.10
N PRO A 108 17.20 3.74 -0.40
CA PRO A 108 17.98 3.65 -1.60
C PRO A 108 17.16 3.68 -2.89
N HIS A 109 17.81 4.10 -3.97
CA HIS A 109 17.22 4.11 -5.31
C HIS A 109 16.92 2.68 -5.79
N MET A 110 15.85 2.56 -6.57
CA MET A 110 15.54 1.32 -7.29
C MET A 110 16.20 1.34 -8.66
N HIS A 111 16.83 0.22 -9.02
CA HIS A 111 17.51 0.02 -10.28
C HIS A 111 16.77 -0.99 -11.14
N HIS A 112 16.55 -0.63 -12.40
CA HIS A 112 15.87 -1.50 -13.36
C HIS A 112 16.91 -2.33 -14.11
N LEU A 113 16.98 -3.63 -13.78
CA LEU A 113 17.99 -4.55 -14.29
C LEU A 113 17.96 -4.72 -15.82
N GLU A 114 16.80 -4.51 -16.46
CA GLU A 114 16.69 -4.66 -17.92
C GLU A 114 17.25 -3.47 -18.70
N CYS A 115 17.21 -2.25 -18.14
CA CYS A 115 17.75 -1.06 -18.81
C CYS A 115 19.02 -0.50 -18.15
N GLY A 116 19.40 -1.00 -16.98
CA GLY A 116 20.61 -0.57 -16.28
C GLY A 116 20.54 0.85 -15.71
N HIS A 117 19.33 1.37 -15.43
CA HIS A 117 19.15 2.73 -14.90
C HIS A 117 18.36 2.71 -13.60
N ASP A 118 18.66 3.66 -12.74
CA ASP A 118 17.80 4.01 -11.62
C ASP A 118 16.49 4.58 -12.15
N PHE A 119 15.37 4.22 -11.52
CA PHE A 119 14.05 4.56 -12.04
C PHE A 119 13.07 4.91 -10.92
N ALA A 120 12.06 5.69 -11.29
CA ALA A 120 10.83 5.80 -10.51
C ALA A 120 9.69 5.03 -11.23
N PRO A 121 8.89 4.21 -10.52
CA PRO A 121 7.73 3.54 -11.11
C PRO A 121 6.67 4.55 -11.53
N ALA A 122 6.28 4.54 -12.80
CA ALA A 122 5.14 5.32 -13.30
C ALA A 122 3.92 4.42 -13.53
N ALA A 123 2.75 4.82 -13.05
CA ALA A 123 1.50 4.12 -13.32
C ALA A 123 0.96 4.50 -14.71
N THR A 124 0.66 3.51 -15.55
CA THR A 124 0.04 3.70 -16.86
C THR A 124 -1.25 2.90 -17.00
N CYS A 125 -2.10 3.32 -17.92
CA CYS A 125 -3.31 2.57 -18.28
C CYS A 125 -2.97 1.43 -19.24
N ARG A 126 -3.23 0.16 -18.86
CA ARG A 126 -3.02 -1.00 -19.75
C ARG A 126 -3.66 -0.83 -21.13
N ALA A 127 -4.81 -0.17 -21.20
CA ALA A 127 -5.60 -0.12 -22.42
C ALA A 127 -5.09 0.90 -23.46
N CYS A 128 -4.33 1.91 -23.07
CA CYS A 128 -3.84 2.96 -23.99
C CYS A 128 -2.37 3.35 -23.79
N GLY A 129 -1.70 2.86 -22.74
CA GLY A 129 -0.29 3.13 -22.45
C GLY A 129 0.02 4.52 -21.86
N ALA A 130 -0.96 5.41 -21.78
CA ALA A 130 -0.78 6.73 -21.19
C ALA A 130 -0.47 6.66 -19.69
N VAL A 131 0.37 7.58 -19.21
CA VAL A 131 0.62 7.79 -17.78
C VAL A 131 -0.66 8.27 -17.12
N ALA A 132 -0.93 7.79 -15.92
CA ALA A 132 -2.09 8.16 -15.14
C ALA A 132 -1.66 8.70 -13.78
N GLU A 133 -2.33 9.80 -13.41
CA GLU A 133 -2.28 10.44 -12.10
C GLU A 133 -3.72 10.57 -11.59
N VAL A 134 -3.91 11.16 -10.41
CA VAL A 134 -5.24 11.26 -9.79
C VAL A 134 -6.26 11.99 -10.68
N GLU A 135 -5.82 12.99 -11.45
CA GLU A 135 -6.64 13.78 -12.38
C GLU A 135 -7.02 13.02 -13.66
N HIS A 136 -6.28 11.96 -13.98
CA HIS A 136 -6.47 11.17 -15.20
C HIS A 136 -7.48 10.03 -15.02
N VAL A 137 -8.12 9.93 -13.85
CA VAL A 137 -9.09 8.89 -13.56
C VAL A 137 -10.33 9.42 -12.88
N VAL A 138 -11.45 8.75 -13.13
CA VAL A 138 -12.70 8.95 -12.39
C VAL A 138 -13.02 7.65 -11.65
N ALA A 139 -13.14 7.74 -10.33
CA ALA A 139 -13.53 6.63 -9.48
C ALA A 139 -15.02 6.71 -9.13
N GLN A 140 -15.73 5.60 -9.30
CA GLN A 140 -17.13 5.44 -8.95
C GLN A 140 -17.31 4.18 -8.11
N TRP A 141 -18.31 4.18 -7.22
CA TRP A 141 -18.67 2.96 -6.51
C TRP A 141 -19.14 1.90 -7.50
N GLY A 142 -18.58 0.70 -7.38
CA GLY A 142 -19.11 -0.48 -8.03
C GLY A 142 -20.23 -1.11 -7.18
N PRO A 143 -20.80 -2.24 -7.64
CA PRO A 143 -21.97 -2.85 -6.99
C PRO A 143 -21.74 -3.29 -5.53
N SER A 144 -20.49 -3.61 -5.15
CA SER A 144 -20.13 -3.94 -3.77
C SER A 144 -19.56 -2.75 -2.98
N GLY A 145 -19.49 -1.58 -3.60
CA GLY A 145 -18.89 -0.36 -3.10
C GLY A 145 -19.79 0.45 -2.19
N SER A 146 -19.25 0.84 -1.03
CA SER A 146 -19.75 1.93 -0.20
C SER A 146 -18.67 2.31 0.79
N TRP A 147 -18.73 3.52 1.35
CA TRP A 147 -17.85 3.90 2.46
C TRP A 147 -17.98 2.92 3.65
N SER A 148 -19.22 2.59 4.04
CA SER A 148 -19.51 1.68 5.16
C SER A 148 -18.96 0.26 5.00
N ARG A 149 -18.85 -0.26 3.77
CA ARG A 149 -18.27 -1.60 3.50
C ARG A 149 -16.76 -1.56 3.26
N SER A 150 -16.19 -0.38 3.02
CA SER A 150 -14.78 -0.18 2.67
C SER A 150 -13.90 0.16 3.86
N ILE A 151 -14.50 0.59 4.98
CA ILE A 151 -13.78 0.92 6.21
C ILE A 151 -13.89 -0.26 7.18
N PRO A 152 -12.77 -0.89 7.60
CA PRO A 152 -12.80 -2.01 8.54
C PRO A 152 -13.45 -1.64 9.88
N ALA A 153 -14.33 -2.51 10.40
CA ALA A 153 -15.00 -2.30 11.69
C ALA A 153 -14.02 -2.30 12.88
N ALA A 154 -13.01 -3.18 12.86
CA ALA A 154 -11.93 -3.18 13.84
C ALA A 154 -10.81 -2.23 13.40
N ALA A 155 -10.30 -1.41 14.32
CA ALA A 155 -9.09 -0.65 14.08
C ALA A 155 -7.90 -1.62 14.09
N THR A 156 -6.97 -1.50 13.15
CA THR A 156 -5.62 -2.07 13.28
C THR A 156 -5.03 -1.44 14.54
N ARG A 157 -4.99 -2.20 15.64
CA ARG A 157 -4.55 -1.69 16.94
C ARG A 157 -3.05 -1.40 16.85
N ARG A 158 -2.68 -0.12 16.73
CA ARG A 158 -1.29 0.33 16.86
C ARG A 158 -0.83 -0.02 18.28
N ARG A 159 0.16 -0.90 18.43
CA ARG A 159 0.80 -1.20 19.73
C ARG A 159 1.96 -0.24 19.91
N ALA A 160 2.24 0.15 21.16
CA ALA A 160 3.21 1.17 21.52
C ALA A 160 4.54 1.03 20.77
N GLU A 161 5.03 2.16 20.30
CA GLU A 161 6.30 2.35 19.60
C GLU A 161 7.43 1.68 20.40
N THR A 162 7.99 0.62 19.84
CA THR A 162 9.36 0.24 20.18
C THR A 162 10.22 1.03 19.20
N ALA A 163 11.16 1.82 19.73
CA ALA A 163 11.94 2.84 19.04
C ALA A 163 12.88 2.34 17.91
N ALA A 164 12.65 1.15 17.36
CA ALA A 164 13.30 0.71 16.13
C ALA A 164 12.50 1.28 14.94
N ALA A 165 13.02 2.36 14.37
CA ALA A 165 12.51 3.08 13.20
C ALA A 165 11.89 2.15 12.15
N GLY A 166 10.62 2.41 11.80
CA GLY A 166 9.95 1.71 10.71
C GLY A 166 10.53 2.13 9.36
N LEU A 167 10.75 1.19 8.45
CA LEU A 167 11.16 1.48 7.06
C LEU A 167 10.09 2.29 6.30
N PHE A 168 8.86 2.37 6.82
CA PHE A 168 7.72 3.04 6.19
C PHE A 168 6.93 3.94 7.16
N PRO A 169 7.58 4.93 7.82
CA PRO A 169 7.00 5.64 8.96
C PRO A 169 5.78 6.47 8.56
N GLN A 170 5.84 7.19 7.44
CA GLN A 170 4.71 8.02 7.01
C GLN A 170 3.65 7.24 6.23
N THR A 171 3.99 6.15 5.54
CA THR A 171 3.00 5.23 4.97
C THR A 171 2.16 4.64 6.10
N MET A 172 2.73 4.33 7.26
CA MET A 172 1.96 3.87 8.42
C MET A 172 1.15 4.97 9.10
N SER A 173 1.48 6.25 8.90
CA SER A 173 0.61 7.37 9.27
C SER A 173 -0.64 7.45 8.38
N VAL A 174 -0.51 7.10 7.10
CA VAL A 174 -1.54 7.18 6.07
C VAL A 174 -2.34 5.88 5.97
N VAL A 175 -1.69 4.81 5.52
CA VAL A 175 -2.25 3.47 5.26
C VAL A 175 -2.47 2.68 6.55
N GLY A 176 -1.62 2.89 7.55
CA GLY A 176 -1.70 2.18 8.85
C GLY A 176 -2.92 2.54 9.71
N ASN A 177 -3.72 3.52 9.27
CA ASN A 177 -4.97 3.88 9.90
C ASN A 177 -6.11 3.92 8.87
N ARG A 178 -7.21 3.22 9.15
CA ARG A 178 -8.38 3.16 8.26
C ARG A 178 -8.95 4.53 7.88
N TRP A 179 -8.93 5.51 8.79
CA TRP A 179 -9.41 6.86 8.54
C TRP A 179 -8.38 7.69 7.78
N GLY A 180 -7.09 7.52 8.06
CA GLY A 180 -6.00 8.17 7.30
C GLY A 180 -6.09 7.83 5.80
N PHE A 181 -6.19 6.54 5.48
CA PHE A 181 -6.34 6.10 4.10
C PHE A 181 -7.65 6.59 3.48
N ALA A 182 -8.77 6.49 4.22
CA ALA A 182 -10.07 6.94 3.73
C ALA A 182 -10.10 8.45 3.44
N LEU A 183 -9.43 9.27 4.25
CA LEU A 183 -9.29 10.71 4.03
C LEU A 183 -8.48 11.02 2.78
N VAL A 184 -7.35 10.34 2.56
CA VAL A 184 -6.56 10.49 1.33
C VAL A 184 -7.40 10.15 0.09
N VAL A 185 -8.10 9.01 0.10
CA VAL A 185 -8.99 8.62 -1.01
C VAL A 185 -10.12 9.64 -1.19
N ALA A 186 -10.73 10.11 -0.09
CA ALA A 186 -11.77 11.14 -0.14
C ALA A 186 -11.25 12.45 -0.76
N GLY A 187 -10.04 12.88 -0.41
CA GLY A 187 -9.38 14.03 -1.00
C GLY A 187 -9.10 13.86 -2.49
N MET A 188 -8.70 12.65 -2.91
CA MET A 188 -8.46 12.30 -4.33
C MET A 188 -9.75 12.36 -5.15
N VAL A 189 -10.90 11.99 -4.57
CA VAL A 189 -12.22 12.11 -5.23
C VAL A 189 -12.86 13.49 -5.07
N GLY A 190 -12.12 14.47 -4.51
CA GLY A 190 -12.50 15.88 -4.51
C GLY A 190 -13.20 16.39 -3.25
N LEU A 191 -13.30 15.61 -2.16
CA LEU A 191 -13.77 16.15 -0.88
C LEU A 191 -12.72 17.10 -0.31
N ARG A 192 -13.16 18.27 0.16
CA ARG A 192 -12.27 19.33 0.67
C ARG A 192 -12.68 19.90 2.01
N ARG A 193 -13.90 19.67 2.50
CA ARG A 193 -14.37 20.25 3.78
C ARG A 193 -14.46 19.18 4.86
N PHE A 194 -14.18 19.58 6.11
CA PHE A 194 -14.29 18.70 7.27
C PHE A 194 -15.65 17.99 7.36
N THR A 195 -16.73 18.74 7.16
CA THR A 195 -18.11 18.24 7.21
C THR A 195 -18.39 17.19 6.14
N ASP A 196 -17.78 17.33 4.96
CA ASP A 196 -17.95 16.39 3.84
C ASP A 196 -17.22 15.08 4.16
N PHE A 197 -16.00 15.16 4.70
CA PHE A 197 -15.27 13.98 5.17
C PHE A 197 -16.03 13.24 6.26
N GLN A 198 -16.49 13.95 7.30
CA GLN A 198 -17.22 13.34 8.41
C GLN A 198 -18.48 12.62 7.92
N SER A 199 -19.30 13.32 7.13
CA SER A 199 -20.59 12.82 6.66
C SER A 199 -20.44 11.63 5.71
N GLN A 200 -19.55 11.71 4.73
CA GLN A 200 -19.37 10.63 3.76
C GLN A 200 -18.71 9.39 4.36
N LEU A 201 -17.70 9.58 5.22
CA LEU A 201 -16.97 8.47 5.83
C LEU A 201 -17.76 7.80 6.97
N GLY A 202 -18.79 8.47 7.52
CA GLY A 202 -19.48 8.03 8.74
C GLY A 202 -18.53 7.96 9.95
N ALA A 203 -17.50 8.79 9.96
CA ALA A 203 -16.43 8.76 10.94
C ALA A 203 -16.76 9.63 12.16
N PRO A 204 -16.35 9.23 13.38
CA PRO A 204 -16.44 10.12 14.55
C PRO A 204 -15.64 11.42 14.30
N PRO A 205 -16.19 12.61 14.63
CA PRO A 205 -15.54 13.90 14.35
C PRO A 205 -14.10 13.97 14.87
N GLY A 206 -13.86 13.51 16.10
CA GLY A 206 -12.50 13.48 16.69
C GLY A 206 -11.53 12.63 15.89
N SER A 207 -11.96 11.47 15.37
CA SER A 207 -11.11 10.62 14.53
C SER A 207 -10.75 11.28 13.21
N VAL A 208 -11.65 12.07 12.63
CA VAL A 208 -11.37 12.85 11.41
C VAL A 208 -10.41 14.00 11.72
N ALA A 209 -10.68 14.74 12.79
CA ALA A 209 -9.87 15.89 13.21
C ALA A 209 -8.43 15.46 13.51
N ASP A 210 -8.23 14.45 14.35
CA ASP A 210 -6.92 13.93 14.70
C ASP A 210 -6.12 13.51 13.46
N ARG A 211 -6.79 12.88 12.49
CA ARG A 211 -6.13 12.38 11.27
C ARG A 211 -5.82 13.50 10.30
N LEU A 212 -6.71 14.47 10.12
CA LEU A 212 -6.41 15.65 9.30
C LEU A 212 -5.24 16.43 9.89
N THR A 213 -5.17 16.60 11.22
CA THR A 213 -4.00 17.20 11.88
C THR A 213 -2.71 16.47 11.55
N ILE A 214 -2.68 15.13 11.70
CA ILE A 214 -1.49 14.33 11.38
C ILE A 214 -1.13 14.42 9.89
N LEU A 215 -2.11 14.31 9.00
CA LEU A 215 -1.85 14.33 7.56
C LEU A 215 -1.41 15.72 7.07
N THR A 216 -1.93 16.80 7.65
CA THR A 216 -1.45 18.16 7.38
C THR A 216 -0.05 18.39 7.92
N ALA A 217 0.25 17.91 9.15
CA ALA A 217 1.60 17.97 9.71
C ALA A 217 2.62 17.20 8.85
N ASN A 218 2.21 16.09 8.24
CA ASN A 218 3.04 15.31 7.32
C ASN A 218 3.09 15.91 5.89
N GLY A 219 2.42 17.03 5.65
CA GLY A 219 2.36 17.69 4.35
C GLY A 219 1.58 16.93 3.28
N VAL A 220 0.69 16.00 3.66
CA VAL A 220 -0.20 15.26 2.73
C VAL A 220 -1.39 16.13 2.32
N PHE A 221 -1.92 16.91 3.26
CA PHE A 221 -2.96 17.92 3.03
C PHE A 221 -2.44 19.32 3.37
N ASP A 222 -2.91 20.32 2.64
CA ASP A 222 -2.90 21.72 3.05
C ASP A 222 -4.26 22.06 3.66
N GLY A 223 -4.27 22.50 4.91
CA GLY A 223 -5.46 22.78 5.73
C GLY A 223 -5.88 24.25 5.77
N THR A 224 -5.46 25.08 4.81
CA THR A 224 -5.74 26.53 4.82
C THR A 224 -7.19 26.87 4.46
N GLY A 225 -7.72 27.96 5.03
CA GLY A 225 -9.02 28.52 4.62
C GLY A 225 -10.23 27.61 4.88
N ASN A 226 -10.20 26.80 5.93
CA ASN A 226 -11.25 25.83 6.28
C ASN A 226 -11.51 24.76 5.19
N ARG A 227 -10.49 24.50 4.37
CA ARG A 227 -10.46 23.46 3.35
C ARG A 227 -9.21 22.61 3.54
N TYR A 228 -9.29 21.37 3.10
CA TYR A 228 -8.20 20.40 3.09
C TYR A 228 -7.95 20.00 1.64
N GLU A 229 -6.83 20.41 1.09
CA GLU A 229 -6.45 20.17 -0.29
C GLU A 229 -5.26 19.22 -0.35
N LEU A 230 -5.28 18.22 -1.21
CA LEU A 230 -4.11 17.36 -1.38
C LEU A 230 -2.94 18.18 -1.92
N THR A 231 -1.80 18.10 -1.26
CA THR A 231 -0.53 18.64 -1.76
C THR A 231 0.01 17.75 -2.89
N GLU A 232 1.16 18.11 -3.48
CA GLU A 232 1.86 17.23 -4.42
C GLU A 232 2.24 15.89 -3.76
N LYS A 233 2.73 15.92 -2.52
CA LYS A 233 3.02 14.73 -1.69
C LYS A 233 1.79 13.85 -1.53
N GLY A 234 0.63 14.46 -1.24
CA GLY A 234 -0.63 13.74 -1.09
C GLY A 234 -1.14 13.12 -2.40
N ARG A 235 -0.99 13.84 -3.52
CA ARG A 235 -1.33 13.31 -4.85
C ARG A 235 -0.41 12.16 -5.28
N ALA A 236 0.87 12.21 -4.91
CA ALA A 236 1.83 11.15 -5.22
C ALA A 236 1.47 9.76 -4.61
N LEU A 237 0.61 9.72 -3.57
CA LEU A 237 0.05 8.46 -3.04
C LEU A 237 -0.87 7.74 -4.04
N PHE A 238 -1.22 8.37 -5.17
CA PHE A 238 -2.09 7.77 -6.19
C PHE A 238 -1.64 6.38 -6.63
N ALA A 239 -0.34 6.20 -6.89
CA ALA A 239 0.21 4.90 -7.29
C ALA A 239 0.00 3.83 -6.21
N VAL A 240 0.21 4.18 -4.94
CA VAL A 240 -0.05 3.30 -3.79
C VAL A 240 -1.52 2.92 -3.73
N VAL A 241 -2.42 3.90 -3.82
CA VAL A 241 -3.87 3.68 -3.75
C VAL A 241 -4.36 2.78 -4.88
N ILE A 242 -3.98 3.07 -6.14
CA ILE A 242 -4.52 2.33 -7.27
C ILE A 242 -3.94 0.92 -7.40
N THR A 243 -2.66 0.71 -7.10
CA THR A 243 -2.06 -0.63 -7.11
C THR A 243 -2.66 -1.48 -5.99
N SER A 244 -2.88 -0.89 -4.81
CA SER A 244 -3.54 -1.57 -3.68
C SER A 244 -4.98 -1.95 -4.02
N LEU A 245 -5.74 -1.03 -4.63
CA LEU A 245 -7.11 -1.28 -5.09
C LEU A 245 -7.17 -2.38 -6.15
N GLN A 246 -6.29 -2.34 -7.16
CA GLN A 246 -6.21 -3.37 -8.20
C GLN A 246 -5.94 -4.74 -7.58
N TRP A 247 -4.96 -4.82 -6.68
CA TRP A 247 -4.63 -6.06 -5.97
C TRP A 247 -5.81 -6.57 -5.14
N ALA A 248 -6.45 -5.69 -4.37
CA ALA A 248 -7.59 -6.02 -3.53
C ALA A 248 -8.75 -6.60 -4.33
N GLN A 249 -9.17 -5.92 -5.41
CA GLN A 249 -10.30 -6.34 -6.22
C GLN A 249 -10.01 -7.61 -7.04
N ARG A 250 -8.73 -7.91 -7.30
CA ARG A 250 -8.32 -9.16 -7.95
C ARG A 250 -8.57 -10.37 -7.06
N TRP A 251 -8.24 -10.26 -5.77
CA TRP A 251 -8.18 -11.39 -4.82
C TRP A 251 -9.33 -11.46 -3.83
N TYR A 252 -9.98 -10.34 -3.51
CA TYR A 252 -11.17 -10.27 -2.64
C TYR A 252 -12.42 -9.96 -3.48
N ARG A 253 -12.79 -10.89 -4.37
CA ARG A 253 -13.94 -10.72 -5.27
C ARG A 253 -15.25 -10.89 -4.50
N ALA A 254 -16.11 -9.89 -4.58
CA ALA A 254 -17.48 -9.99 -4.11
C ALA A 254 -18.38 -10.53 -5.24
N PRO A 255 -19.39 -11.37 -4.96
CA PRO A 255 -20.31 -11.88 -5.97
C PRO A 255 -21.02 -10.77 -6.77
N GLU A 256 -21.29 -9.64 -6.13
CA GLU A 256 -21.98 -8.49 -6.74
C GLU A 256 -21.10 -7.76 -7.78
N GLY A 257 -19.77 -7.93 -7.72
CA GLY A 257 -18.81 -7.23 -8.56
C GLY A 257 -17.83 -6.34 -7.79
N PRO A 258 -17.07 -5.47 -8.49
CA PRO A 258 -16.01 -4.68 -7.88
C PRO A 258 -16.55 -3.67 -6.86
N ALA A 259 -15.71 -3.30 -5.90
CA ALA A 259 -16.02 -2.27 -4.92
C ALA A 259 -15.94 -0.87 -5.56
N VAL A 260 -14.98 -0.67 -6.45
CA VAL A 260 -14.72 0.60 -7.14
C VAL A 260 -14.46 0.32 -8.62
N VAL A 261 -15.18 1.04 -9.47
CA VAL A 261 -14.91 1.12 -10.91
C VAL A 261 -14.13 2.38 -11.15
N VAL A 262 -12.93 2.23 -11.72
CA VAL A 262 -12.08 3.37 -12.10
C VAL A 262 -12.03 3.43 -13.61
N THR A 263 -12.29 4.59 -14.18
CA THR A 263 -12.29 4.85 -15.62
C THR A 263 -11.15 5.82 -15.93
N HIS A 264 -10.34 5.49 -16.92
CA HIS A 264 -9.28 6.39 -17.39
C HIS A 264 -9.88 7.45 -18.31
N THR A 265 -9.66 8.72 -18.00
CA THR A 265 -10.34 9.84 -18.68
C THR A 265 -9.93 9.96 -20.15
N ALA A 266 -8.65 9.74 -20.47
CA ALA A 266 -8.17 9.93 -21.83
C ALA A 266 -8.67 8.86 -22.83
N CYS A 267 -8.96 7.63 -22.38
CA CYS A 267 -9.40 6.55 -23.28
C CYS A 267 -10.81 6.03 -23.01
N GLY A 268 -11.48 6.49 -21.95
CA GLY A 268 -12.84 6.09 -21.56
C GLY A 268 -12.97 4.63 -21.11
N ARG A 269 -11.90 3.84 -21.11
CA ARG A 269 -11.91 2.43 -20.70
C ARG A 269 -11.70 2.30 -19.20
N ARG A 270 -12.10 1.15 -18.65
CA ARG A 270 -11.77 0.77 -17.28
C ARG A 270 -10.25 0.85 -17.09
N PHE A 271 -9.83 1.60 -16.07
CA PHE A 271 -8.44 1.76 -15.72
C PHE A 271 -7.91 0.46 -15.08
N ASP A 272 -6.86 -0.08 -15.68
CA ASP A 272 -6.11 -1.21 -15.17
C ASP A 272 -4.64 -0.78 -15.08
N PRO A 273 -4.13 -0.46 -13.87
CA PRO A 273 -2.81 0.13 -13.73
C PRO A 273 -1.71 -0.87 -14.05
N VAL A 274 -0.69 -0.40 -14.76
CA VAL A 274 0.57 -1.12 -15.02
C VAL A 274 1.71 -0.20 -14.64
N LEU A 275 2.60 -0.66 -13.75
CA LEU A 275 3.82 0.08 -13.45
C LEU A 275 4.83 -0.13 -14.58
N ILE A 276 5.41 0.97 -15.04
CA ILE A 276 6.49 1.00 -16.03
C ILE A 276 7.70 1.72 -15.46
N CYS A 277 8.87 1.45 -16.04
CA CYS A 277 10.08 2.22 -15.79
C CYS A 277 9.94 3.60 -16.45
N ASP A 278 10.24 4.69 -15.73
CA ASP A 278 10.23 6.04 -16.28
C ASP A 278 11.37 6.30 -17.29
N GLN A 279 12.46 5.53 -17.21
CA GLN A 279 13.60 5.63 -18.13
C GLN A 279 13.32 4.93 -19.48
N CYS A 280 12.97 3.64 -19.46
CA CYS A 280 12.85 2.84 -20.69
C CYS A 280 11.40 2.55 -21.11
N ARG A 281 10.40 2.98 -20.32
CA ARG A 281 8.96 2.82 -20.56
C ARG A 281 8.45 1.37 -20.61
N ARG A 282 9.31 0.37 -20.33
CA ARG A 282 8.91 -1.05 -20.29
C ARG A 282 8.10 -1.36 -19.02
N PRO A 283 7.14 -2.30 -19.08
CA PRO A 283 6.44 -2.80 -17.90
C PRO A 283 7.42 -3.39 -16.88
N LEU A 284 7.30 -2.94 -15.64
CA LEU A 284 8.13 -3.44 -14.54
C LEU A 284 7.66 -4.83 -14.10
N ARG A 285 8.63 -5.66 -13.71
CA ARG A 285 8.43 -6.94 -13.04
C ARG A 285 9.26 -6.94 -11.77
N GLY A 286 8.71 -7.46 -10.67
CA GLY A 286 9.42 -7.47 -9.38
C GLY A 286 10.82 -8.11 -9.45
N THR A 287 11.01 -9.12 -10.30
CA THR A 287 12.31 -9.79 -10.49
C THR A 287 13.34 -8.97 -11.29
N ALA A 288 12.93 -7.88 -11.92
CA ALA A 288 13.78 -6.98 -12.71
C ALA A 288 14.17 -5.72 -11.94
N ILE A 289 13.91 -5.68 -10.62
CA ILE A 289 14.17 -4.53 -9.77
C ILE A 289 15.17 -4.95 -8.69
N SER A 290 16.24 -4.18 -8.54
CA SER A 290 17.14 -4.25 -7.38
C SER A 290 17.13 -2.92 -6.64
N VAL A 291 17.55 -2.95 -5.38
CA VAL A 291 17.77 -1.76 -4.57
C VAL A 291 19.28 -1.51 -4.54
N VAL A 292 19.73 -0.33 -4.94
CA VAL A 292 21.16 0.02 -4.95
C VAL A 292 21.55 0.40 -3.54
N GLU A 293 22.50 -0.28 -2.90
CA GLU A 293 23.00 0.16 -1.60
C GLU A 293 23.52 1.60 -1.72
N ASN A 294 23.07 2.50 -0.86
CA ASN A 294 23.62 3.85 -0.82
C ASN A 294 25.10 3.71 -0.44
N SER A 295 26.01 3.87 -1.40
CA SER A 295 27.42 3.99 -1.11
C SER A 295 27.58 5.18 -0.18
N ALA A 296 27.92 4.92 1.09
CA ALA A 296 28.29 5.96 2.02
C ALA A 296 29.44 6.74 1.39
N THR A 297 29.16 7.95 0.91
CA THR A 297 30.19 8.95 0.62
C THR A 297 30.96 9.14 1.91
N SER A 298 32.13 8.50 1.95
CA SER A 298 33.11 8.67 3.00
C SER A 298 33.86 9.95 2.65
N ASP A 299 33.41 11.07 3.19
CA ASP A 299 34.23 12.29 3.30
C ASP A 299 34.89 12.34 4.68
#